data_AF-A0A6J0RLG6-F1
#
_entry.id   AF-A0A6J0RLG6-F1
#
_cell.length_a   1.000
_cell.length_b   1.000
_cell.length_c   1.000
_cell.angle_alpha   90.00
_cell.angle_beta   90.00
_cell.angle_gamma   90.00
#
_symmetry.space_group_name_H-M   'P 1'
#
loop_
_entity.id
_entity.type
_entity.pdbx_description
1 polymer ?
#
loop_
_entity_poly.entity_id
_entity_poly.type
_entity_poly.pdbx_seq_one_letter_code
_entity_poly.pdbx_strand_id
1 'polypeptide(L)'
;MINVLNIGFYFVAFSIWSCVSVNAYYYCDKQKELCGTSKHFMCNQDDVPRAGELLGLLPLTDKIKRMYVDRHNEYRNKLAGGEQAFKGGEKFPKATRMREIIWDGELAYIAGHHAKRCNMKHDACRATERFPGSGQNLHIMGTSVKPKTVANVVVQAVDDWWSEYLLVTDGNKMVEEFPQGLACYRPLFCHCKRTCSFCRVWSGAMSKLFVWILLY
;
A
#
# COMPACT_ATOMS: atom_id res chain seq x y z
N MET A 1 43.93 33.02 4.67
CA MET A 1 42.58 33.51 5.04
C MET A 1 41.57 32.68 4.25
N ILE A 2 40.86 31.76 4.93
CA ILE A 2 39.89 30.86 4.30
C ILE A 2 38.59 31.63 4.08
N ASN A 3 38.13 31.69 2.84
CA ASN A 3 37.01 32.53 2.41
C ASN A 3 35.67 31.90 2.84
N VAL A 4 35.16 32.35 3.98
CA VAL A 4 33.98 31.80 4.69
C VAL A 4 32.71 31.82 3.83
N LEU A 5 32.66 32.70 2.82
CA LEU A 5 31.54 32.83 1.86
C LEU A 5 31.38 31.62 0.92
N ASN A 6 32.42 30.84 0.66
CA ASN A 6 32.31 29.65 -0.19
C ASN A 6 31.85 28.40 0.59
N ILE A 7 32.02 28.37 1.91
CA ILE A 7 31.68 27.20 2.75
C ILE A 7 30.15 26.98 2.80
N GLY A 8 29.37 28.06 2.87
CA GLY A 8 27.90 27.99 2.90
C GLY A 8 27.28 27.38 1.64
N PHE A 9 27.86 27.63 0.46
CA PHE A 9 27.40 27.06 -0.81
C PHE A 9 27.61 25.54 -0.87
N TYR A 10 28.73 25.03 -0.35
CA TYR A 10 28.99 23.60 -0.30
C TYR A 10 28.09 22.86 0.70
N PHE A 11 27.73 23.48 1.82
CA PHE A 11 26.77 22.90 2.77
C PHE A 11 25.36 22.76 2.17
N VAL A 12 24.88 23.76 1.42
CA VAL A 12 23.59 23.70 0.72
C VAL A 12 23.60 22.61 -0.36
N ALA A 13 24.67 22.50 -1.14
CA ALA A 13 24.82 21.46 -2.17
C ALA A 13 24.87 20.04 -1.59
N PHE A 14 25.54 19.83 -0.45
CA PHE A 14 25.55 18.53 0.23
C PHE A 14 24.19 18.15 0.83
N SER A 15 23.43 19.13 1.33
CA SER A 15 22.07 18.87 1.85
C SER A 15 21.03 18.55 0.77
N ILE A 16 21.28 18.89 -0.49
CA ILE A 16 20.41 18.56 -1.64
C ILE A 16 20.81 17.21 -2.28
N TRP A 17 22.03 16.71 -2.04
CA TRP A 17 22.49 15.43 -2.61
C TRP A 17 21.76 14.22 -2.04
N SER A 18 21.21 14.30 -0.83
CA SER A 18 20.37 13.25 -0.26
C SER A 18 18.96 13.22 -0.88
N CYS A 19 18.83 13.42 -2.19
CA CYS A 19 17.74 12.77 -2.90
C CYS A 19 17.97 11.27 -2.75
N VAL A 20 17.14 10.63 -1.92
CA VAL A 20 17.11 9.17 -1.75
C VAL A 20 16.66 8.58 -3.08
N SER A 21 17.60 8.41 -3.99
CA SER A 21 17.41 7.77 -5.28
C SER A 21 17.27 6.27 -5.01
N VAL A 22 16.04 5.79 -4.89
CA VAL A 22 15.80 4.36 -4.74
C VAL A 22 15.99 3.69 -6.11
N ASN A 23 17.15 3.09 -6.32
CA ASN A 23 17.51 2.45 -7.58
C ASN A 23 16.91 1.04 -7.66
N ALA A 24 16.39 0.62 -8.81
CA ALA A 24 15.96 -0.76 -9.02
C ALA A 24 17.09 -1.78 -8.76
N TYR A 25 18.33 -1.41 -9.08
CA TYR A 25 19.55 -2.21 -8.88
C TYR A 25 19.71 -2.67 -7.42
N TYR A 26 19.39 -1.78 -6.47
CA TYR A 26 19.47 -2.06 -5.04
C TYR A 26 18.62 -3.27 -4.61
N TYR A 27 17.39 -3.40 -5.14
CA TYR A 27 16.53 -4.54 -4.79
C TYR A 27 17.06 -5.87 -5.36
N CYS A 28 17.73 -5.81 -6.51
CA CYS A 28 18.24 -6.99 -7.21
C CYS A 28 19.52 -7.51 -6.58
N ASP A 29 20.36 -6.61 -6.07
CA ASP A 29 21.54 -6.99 -5.29
C ASP A 29 21.14 -7.64 -3.97
N LYS A 30 20.07 -7.16 -3.34
CA LYS A 30 19.52 -7.69 -2.07
C LYS A 30 18.45 -8.77 -2.25
N GLN A 31 18.32 -9.36 -3.45
CA GLN A 31 17.27 -10.32 -3.80
C GLN A 31 17.09 -11.45 -2.78
N LYS A 32 18.20 -12.09 -2.38
CA LYS A 32 18.19 -13.22 -1.44
C LYS A 32 17.77 -12.81 -0.03
N GLU A 33 18.18 -11.62 0.41
CA GLU A 33 17.84 -11.09 1.73
C GLU A 33 16.37 -10.66 1.81
N LEU A 34 15.89 -9.96 0.79
CA LEU A 34 14.54 -9.39 0.76
C LEU A 34 13.47 -10.44 0.43
N CYS A 35 13.76 -11.36 -0.50
CA CYS A 35 12.75 -12.23 -1.10
C CYS A 35 13.07 -13.73 -1.01
N GLY A 36 14.22 -14.12 -0.47
CA GLY A 36 14.62 -15.52 -0.39
C GLY A 36 14.69 -16.17 -1.77
N THR A 37 13.79 -17.12 -2.03
CA THR A 37 13.71 -17.85 -3.31
C THR A 37 12.80 -17.19 -4.35
N SER A 38 11.90 -16.30 -3.93
CA SER A 38 11.06 -15.53 -4.85
C SER A 38 11.88 -14.44 -5.53
N LYS A 39 11.47 -13.99 -6.73
CA LYS A 39 12.07 -12.83 -7.42
C LYS A 39 11.38 -11.54 -7.01
N HIS A 40 12.16 -10.47 -6.84
CA HIS A 40 11.64 -9.15 -6.49
C HIS A 40 11.04 -8.51 -7.74
N PHE A 41 9.86 -7.91 -7.61
CA PHE A 41 9.10 -7.34 -8.72
C PHE A 41 9.91 -6.31 -9.53
N MET A 42 10.72 -5.49 -8.84
CA MET A 42 11.60 -4.50 -9.49
C MET A 42 12.72 -5.11 -10.34
N CYS A 43 13.05 -6.38 -10.14
CA CYS A 43 14.11 -7.11 -10.83
C CYS A 43 13.58 -7.99 -11.96
N ASN A 44 12.36 -8.52 -11.81
CA ASN A 44 11.67 -9.25 -12.84
C ASN A 44 10.21 -8.80 -12.95
N GLN A 45 9.96 -7.77 -13.75
CA GLN A 45 8.60 -7.26 -13.94
C GLN A 45 7.69 -8.23 -14.71
N ASP A 46 8.25 -9.26 -15.36
CA ASP A 46 7.48 -10.22 -16.15
C ASP A 46 6.76 -11.27 -15.29
N ASP A 47 7.09 -11.35 -13.99
CA ASP A 47 6.31 -12.11 -13.01
C ASP A 47 4.85 -11.60 -12.93
N VAL A 48 4.66 -10.32 -13.26
CA VAL A 48 3.37 -9.68 -13.53
C VAL A 48 3.33 -9.30 -15.02
N PRO A 49 2.84 -10.21 -15.88
CA PRO A 49 2.77 -9.97 -17.32
C PRO A 49 1.97 -8.71 -17.62
N ARG A 50 2.35 -7.99 -18.67
CA ARG A 50 1.54 -6.84 -19.10
C ARG A 50 0.20 -7.33 -19.65
N ALA A 51 -0.91 -6.77 -19.16
CA ALA A 51 -2.27 -7.16 -19.60
C ALA A 51 -3.04 -6.03 -20.32
N GLY A 52 -2.36 -4.93 -20.65
CA GLY A 52 -2.93 -3.83 -21.42
C GLY A 52 -1.90 -2.78 -21.79
N GLU A 53 -2.30 -1.87 -22.68
CA GLU A 53 -1.52 -0.67 -22.98
C GLU A 53 -1.70 0.37 -21.88
N LEU A 54 -0.60 0.99 -21.47
CA LEU A 54 -0.64 2.06 -20.47
C LEU A 54 -0.92 3.40 -21.17
N LEU A 55 -2.16 3.87 -21.05
CA LEU A 55 -2.57 5.15 -21.65
C LEU A 55 -2.07 6.37 -20.86
N GLY A 56 -1.89 6.23 -19.55
CA GLY A 56 -1.40 7.31 -18.72
C GLY A 56 -1.37 6.93 -17.24
N LEU A 57 -0.49 7.60 -16.49
CA LEU A 57 -0.46 7.50 -15.04
C LEU A 57 -1.01 8.78 -14.43
N LEU A 58 -1.88 8.62 -13.46
CA LEU A 58 -2.37 9.73 -12.67
C LEU A 58 -1.21 10.32 -11.84
N PRO A 59 -1.01 11.65 -11.86
CA PRO A 59 0.07 12.25 -11.09
C PRO A 59 -0.20 12.08 -9.60
N LEU A 60 0.73 11.43 -8.90
CA LEU A 60 0.73 11.32 -7.43
C LEU A 60 1.20 12.65 -6.82
N THR A 61 0.37 13.69 -6.95
CA THR A 61 0.58 14.98 -6.26
C THR A 61 0.37 14.80 -4.76
N ASP A 62 0.90 15.71 -3.94
CA ASP A 62 0.74 15.64 -2.49
C ASP A 62 -0.72 15.74 -2.03
N LYS A 63 -1.60 16.32 -2.86
CA LYS A 63 -3.05 16.28 -2.63
C LYS A 63 -3.59 14.85 -2.77
N ILE A 64 -3.20 14.14 -3.82
CA ILE A 64 -3.63 12.76 -4.06
C ILE A 64 -3.04 11.81 -3.01
N LYS A 65 -1.76 11.97 -2.66
CA LYS A 65 -1.13 11.18 -1.59
C LYS A 65 -1.87 11.31 -0.27
N ARG A 66 -2.23 12.54 0.12
CA ARG A 66 -3.03 12.81 1.32
C ARG A 66 -4.40 12.17 1.24
N MET A 67 -5.11 12.27 0.11
CA MET A 67 -6.41 11.61 -0.06
C MET A 67 -6.36 10.11 0.21
N TYR A 68 -5.32 9.41 -0.24
CA TYR A 68 -5.15 8.00 0.11
C TYR A 68 -4.95 7.82 1.61
N VAL A 69 -3.97 8.50 2.19
CA VAL A 69 -3.62 8.33 3.62
C VAL A 69 -4.79 8.70 4.53
N ASP A 70 -5.41 9.85 4.30
CA ASP A 70 -6.51 10.40 5.11
C ASP A 70 -7.71 9.45 5.07
N ARG A 71 -8.10 8.95 3.89
CA ARG A 71 -9.24 8.04 3.77
C ARG A 71 -9.00 6.70 4.45
N HIS A 72 -7.79 6.14 4.34
CA HIS A 72 -7.42 4.94 5.08
C HIS A 72 -7.45 5.20 6.59
N ASN A 73 -6.91 6.33 7.05
CA ASN A 73 -6.87 6.69 8.47
C ASN A 73 -8.26 6.93 9.06
N GLU A 74 -9.18 7.51 8.29
CA GLU A 74 -10.59 7.64 8.67
C GLU A 74 -11.20 6.27 9.00
N TYR A 75 -11.05 5.29 8.10
CA TYR A 75 -11.56 3.94 8.31
C TYR A 75 -10.85 3.20 9.43
N ARG A 76 -9.53 3.35 9.54
CA ARG A 76 -8.75 2.77 10.64
C ARG A 76 -9.19 3.32 11.99
N ASN A 77 -9.47 4.62 12.07
CA ASN A 77 -9.97 5.26 13.28
C ASN A 77 -11.38 4.77 13.63
N LYS A 78 -12.28 4.72 12.65
CA LYS A 78 -13.65 4.19 12.81
C LYS A 78 -13.64 2.74 13.32
N LEU A 79 -12.78 1.90 12.75
CA LEU A 79 -12.62 0.52 13.20
C LEU A 79 -12.06 0.46 14.61
N ALA A 80 -11.02 1.23 14.90
CA ALA A 80 -10.37 1.25 16.20
C ALA A 80 -11.31 1.69 17.32
N GLY A 81 -12.21 2.64 17.03
CA GLY A 81 -13.26 3.09 17.93
C GLY A 81 -14.38 2.07 18.17
N GLY A 82 -14.43 0.97 17.42
CA GLY A 82 -15.53 0.01 17.45
C GLY A 82 -16.82 0.60 16.86
N GLU A 83 -16.70 1.51 15.89
CA GLU A 83 -17.85 2.16 15.25
C GLU A 83 -18.30 1.44 13.97
N GLN A 84 -17.43 0.60 13.40
CA GLN A 84 -17.75 -0.18 12.22
C GLN A 84 -18.56 -1.44 12.58
N ALA A 85 -19.70 -1.63 11.91
CA ALA A 85 -20.48 -2.86 11.98
C ALA A 85 -20.09 -3.81 10.83
N PHE A 86 -20.10 -5.12 11.07
CA PHE A 86 -19.96 -6.16 10.04
C PHE A 86 -21.33 -6.66 9.57
N LYS A 87 -21.38 -7.67 8.68
CA LYS A 87 -22.61 -8.12 7.99
C LYS A 87 -23.79 -8.43 8.92
N GLY A 88 -23.52 -8.86 10.16
CA GLY A 88 -24.52 -9.18 11.17
C GLY A 88 -25.08 -7.99 11.96
N GLY A 89 -24.62 -6.76 11.69
CA GLY A 89 -25.05 -5.54 12.41
C GLY A 89 -24.32 -5.32 13.74
N GLU A 90 -23.64 -6.34 14.26
CA GLU A 90 -22.72 -6.23 15.37
C GLU A 90 -21.45 -5.45 14.98
N LYS A 91 -20.83 -4.82 15.98
CA LYS A 91 -19.66 -3.97 15.82
C LYS A 91 -18.37 -4.79 15.94
N PHE A 92 -17.38 -4.41 15.13
CA PHE A 92 -16.02 -4.89 15.36
C PHE A 92 -15.53 -4.48 16.75
N PRO A 93 -14.68 -5.30 17.39
CA PRO A 93 -14.14 -4.98 18.70
C PRO A 93 -13.28 -3.71 18.63
N LYS A 94 -13.16 -2.99 19.76
CA LYS A 94 -12.29 -1.82 19.85
C LYS A 94 -10.83 -2.22 19.78
N ALA A 95 -10.02 -1.41 19.09
CA ALA A 95 -8.59 -1.62 19.04
C ALA A 95 -7.90 -1.12 20.30
N THR A 96 -7.11 -1.97 20.95
CA THR A 96 -6.18 -1.52 22.00
C THR A 96 -5.07 -0.62 21.42
N ARG A 97 -4.66 -0.87 20.17
CA ARG A 97 -3.59 -0.13 19.50
C ARG A 97 -3.69 -0.19 17.98
N MET A 98 -4.28 0.83 17.37
CA MET A 98 -4.29 1.06 15.93
C MET A 98 -3.53 2.36 15.63
N ARG A 99 -2.42 2.27 14.91
CA ARG A 99 -1.63 3.46 14.54
C ARG A 99 -2.16 4.11 13.27
N GLU A 100 -2.01 5.42 13.17
CA GLU A 100 -2.14 6.13 11.91
C GLU A 100 -1.10 5.62 10.90
N ILE A 101 -1.48 5.52 9.62
CA ILE A 101 -0.53 5.26 8.52
C ILE A 101 -0.03 6.58 7.94
N ILE A 102 1.18 6.54 7.40
CA ILE A 102 1.80 7.66 6.68
C ILE A 102 2.12 7.22 5.26
N TRP A 103 2.25 8.21 4.37
CA TRP A 103 2.72 7.94 3.01
C TRP A 103 4.19 7.52 3.02
N ASP A 104 4.53 6.51 2.22
CA ASP A 104 5.91 6.09 2.02
C ASP A 104 6.30 6.14 0.54
N GLY A 105 7.37 6.87 0.23
CA GLY A 105 7.82 7.09 -1.15
C GLY A 105 8.40 5.84 -1.82
N GLU A 106 9.06 4.96 -1.06
CA GLU A 106 9.67 3.74 -1.58
C GLU A 106 8.59 2.72 -1.96
N LEU A 107 7.61 2.50 -1.06
CA LEU A 107 6.46 1.63 -1.35
C LEU A 107 5.64 2.18 -2.53
N ALA A 108 5.42 3.48 -2.59
CA ALA A 108 4.72 4.12 -3.71
C ALA A 108 5.47 3.99 -5.04
N TYR A 109 6.81 4.01 -5.02
CA TYR A 109 7.63 3.82 -6.21
C TYR A 109 7.51 2.39 -6.75
N ILE A 110 7.64 1.38 -5.89
CA ILE A 110 7.44 -0.02 -6.26
C ILE A 110 6.00 -0.25 -6.72
N ALA A 111 5.03 0.29 -5.98
CA ALA A 111 3.63 0.30 -6.35
C ALA A 111 3.53 0.82 -7.77
N GLY A 112 4.01 2.04 -8.05
CA GLY A 112 4.01 2.76 -9.33
C GLY A 112 4.59 2.01 -10.53
N HIS A 113 5.52 1.07 -10.33
CA HIS A 113 5.98 0.19 -11.41
C HIS A 113 5.03 -0.99 -11.65
N HIS A 114 4.33 -1.46 -10.61
CA HIS A 114 3.42 -2.59 -10.67
C HIS A 114 2.24 -2.38 -11.62
N ALA A 115 1.42 -1.34 -11.49
CA ALA A 115 0.34 -1.14 -12.46
C ALA A 115 0.70 -0.39 -13.73
N LYS A 116 1.97 -0.04 -13.98
CA LYS A 116 2.42 0.12 -15.37
C LYS A 116 2.30 -1.18 -16.16
N ARG A 117 2.14 -2.32 -15.48
CA ARG A 117 1.84 -3.62 -16.09
C ARG A 117 0.36 -3.78 -16.45
N CYS A 118 -0.51 -2.89 -15.99
CA CYS A 118 -1.95 -2.94 -16.25
C CYS A 118 -2.58 -4.32 -15.96
N ASN A 119 -2.11 -5.02 -14.92
CA ASN A 119 -2.54 -6.38 -14.60
C ASN A 119 -2.92 -6.51 -13.12
N MET A 120 -4.12 -7.02 -12.88
CA MET A 120 -4.69 -7.29 -11.54
C MET A 120 -4.17 -8.61 -10.96
N LYS A 121 -2.85 -8.76 -10.95
CA LYS A 121 -2.16 -9.93 -10.43
C LYS A 121 -1.10 -9.48 -9.44
N HIS A 122 -1.08 -10.09 -8.26
CA HIS A 122 -0.04 -9.83 -7.28
C HIS A 122 1.34 -10.29 -7.77
N ASP A 123 2.36 -9.46 -7.54
CA ASP A 123 3.75 -9.89 -7.66
C ASP A 123 4.17 -10.84 -6.52
N ALA A 124 5.23 -11.62 -6.77
CA ALA A 124 5.72 -12.61 -5.83
C ALA A 124 6.45 -11.98 -4.62
N CYS A 125 7.17 -10.88 -4.83
CA CYS A 125 7.88 -10.18 -3.77
C CYS A 125 8.09 -8.69 -4.09
N ARG A 126 7.77 -7.84 -3.11
CA ARG A 126 7.96 -6.38 -3.13
C ARG A 126 8.60 -5.84 -1.84
N ALA A 127 9.29 -6.72 -1.12
CA ALA A 127 9.87 -6.45 0.17
C ALA A 127 10.95 -5.37 0.09
N THR A 128 10.93 -4.44 1.03
CA THR A 128 12.03 -3.47 1.22
C THR A 128 12.77 -3.78 2.51
N GLU A 129 13.97 -3.22 2.69
CA GLU A 129 14.73 -3.40 3.93
C GLU A 129 13.94 -2.88 5.15
N ARG A 130 13.25 -1.74 4.99
CA ARG A 130 12.38 -1.17 6.03
C ARG A 130 11.08 -1.97 6.21
N PHE A 131 10.60 -2.60 5.15
CA PHE A 131 9.29 -3.27 5.11
C PHE A 131 9.36 -4.68 4.49
N PRO A 132 10.01 -5.66 5.14
CA PRO A 132 10.21 -6.99 4.56
C PRO A 132 8.92 -7.80 4.36
N GLY A 133 7.89 -7.54 5.17
CA GLY A 133 6.56 -8.15 5.06
C GLY A 133 5.54 -7.19 4.45
N SER A 134 5.80 -6.61 3.29
CA SER A 134 4.90 -5.67 2.63
C SER A 134 3.69 -6.35 1.98
N GLY A 135 2.48 -6.06 2.48
CA GLY A 135 1.22 -6.45 1.84
C GLY A 135 0.96 -5.66 0.55
N GLN A 136 -0.11 -5.99 -0.17
CA GLN A 136 -0.49 -5.29 -1.41
C GLN A 136 -2.00 -5.36 -1.60
N ASN A 137 -2.63 -4.22 -1.87
CA ASN A 137 -3.99 -4.15 -2.38
C ASN A 137 -3.95 -3.78 -3.85
N LEU A 138 -4.83 -4.39 -4.65
CA LEU A 138 -4.98 -4.12 -6.07
C LEU A 138 -6.44 -3.72 -6.33
N HIS A 139 -6.64 -2.74 -7.21
CA HIS A 139 -7.97 -2.29 -7.62
C HIS A 139 -7.99 -1.95 -9.12
N ILE A 140 -9.11 -2.27 -9.74
CA ILE A 140 -9.39 -2.02 -11.15
C ILE A 140 -10.79 -1.43 -11.24
N MET A 141 -10.93 -0.40 -12.07
CA MET A 141 -12.20 0.27 -12.29
C MET A 141 -12.48 0.33 -13.78
N GLY A 142 -13.39 -0.51 -14.26
CA GLY A 142 -13.97 -0.35 -15.59
C GLY A 142 -15.08 0.69 -15.55
N THR A 143 -15.03 1.71 -16.40
CA THR A 143 -16.12 2.71 -16.47
C THR A 143 -16.33 3.19 -17.90
N SER A 144 -17.58 3.18 -18.36
CA SER A 144 -17.95 3.84 -19.62
C SER A 144 -18.02 5.37 -19.49
N VAL A 145 -17.97 5.88 -18.25
CA VAL A 145 -18.05 7.30 -17.92
C VAL A 145 -16.71 7.79 -17.41
N LYS A 146 -16.13 8.77 -18.09
CA LYS A 146 -14.88 9.39 -17.65
C LYS A 146 -15.06 9.97 -16.24
N PRO A 147 -14.22 9.60 -15.26
CA PRO A 147 -14.34 10.14 -13.92
C PRO A 147 -14.15 11.65 -13.93
N LYS A 148 -15.01 12.36 -13.17
CA LYS A 148 -15.01 13.82 -13.11
C LYS A 148 -13.71 14.38 -12.54
N THR A 149 -13.11 13.69 -11.56
CA THR A 149 -11.84 14.06 -10.95
C THR A 149 -11.03 12.82 -10.58
N VAL A 150 -9.71 12.99 -10.52
CA VAL A 150 -8.77 11.98 -9.99
C VAL A 150 -9.09 11.64 -8.52
N ALA A 151 -9.55 12.64 -7.75
CA ALA A 151 -9.88 12.47 -6.34
C ALA A 151 -11.02 11.46 -6.11
N ASN A 152 -12.06 11.48 -6.95
CA ASN A 152 -13.17 10.56 -6.82
C ASN A 152 -12.72 9.11 -7.04
N VAL A 153 -11.85 8.91 -8.03
CA VAL A 153 -11.29 7.60 -8.39
C VAL A 153 -10.50 7.07 -7.20
N VAL A 154 -9.59 7.90 -6.68
CA VAL A 154 -8.74 7.61 -5.49
C VAL A 154 -9.57 7.18 -4.28
N VAL A 155 -10.57 7.99 -3.89
CA VAL A 155 -11.41 7.70 -2.73
C VAL A 155 -12.23 6.44 -2.96
N GLN A 156 -12.84 6.29 -4.14
CA GLN A 156 -13.64 5.13 -4.47
C GLN A 156 -12.86 3.81 -4.35
N ALA A 157 -11.60 3.76 -4.78
CA ALA A 157 -10.80 2.54 -4.63
C ALA A 157 -10.58 2.15 -3.16
N VAL A 158 -10.35 3.13 -2.28
CA VAL A 158 -10.20 2.88 -0.84
C VAL A 158 -11.53 2.45 -0.22
N ASP A 159 -12.63 3.07 -0.64
CA ASP A 159 -13.98 2.73 -0.19
C ASP A 159 -14.39 1.32 -0.62
N ASP A 160 -14.03 0.92 -1.84
CA ASP A 160 -14.30 -0.42 -2.37
C ASP A 160 -13.54 -1.49 -1.57
N TRP A 161 -12.25 -1.29 -1.28
CA TRP A 161 -11.50 -2.20 -0.39
C TRP A 161 -12.09 -2.21 1.02
N TRP A 162 -12.48 -1.05 1.54
CA TRP A 162 -13.08 -0.98 2.87
C TRP A 162 -14.39 -1.75 2.94
N SER A 163 -15.22 -1.66 1.89
CA SER A 163 -16.55 -2.29 1.82
C SER A 163 -16.53 -3.82 2.01
N GLU A 164 -15.36 -4.46 1.87
CA GLU A 164 -15.17 -5.87 2.20
C GLU A 164 -15.51 -6.20 3.67
N TYR A 165 -15.60 -5.21 4.57
CA TYR A 165 -16.16 -5.41 5.91
C TYR A 165 -17.59 -6.01 5.87
N LEU A 166 -18.35 -5.78 4.79
CA LEU A 166 -19.69 -6.35 4.57
C LEU A 166 -19.66 -7.86 4.30
N LEU A 167 -18.49 -8.42 3.99
CA LEU A 167 -18.31 -9.86 3.80
C LEU A 167 -17.95 -10.56 5.11
N VAL A 168 -17.58 -9.81 6.15
CA VAL A 168 -17.24 -10.36 7.46
C VAL A 168 -18.53 -10.77 8.18
N THR A 169 -18.64 -12.06 8.48
CA THR A 169 -19.79 -12.63 9.20
C THR A 169 -19.66 -12.52 10.72
N ASP A 170 -18.44 -12.62 11.24
CA ASP A 170 -18.12 -12.46 12.65
C ASP A 170 -16.79 -11.71 12.80
N GLY A 171 -16.89 -10.42 13.13
CA GLY A 171 -15.73 -9.56 13.30
C GLY A 171 -14.91 -9.84 14.57
N ASN A 172 -15.50 -10.44 15.59
CA ASN A 172 -14.79 -10.80 16.82
C ASN A 172 -13.93 -12.04 16.58
N LYS A 173 -14.52 -13.07 15.98
CA LYS A 173 -13.81 -14.29 15.57
C LYS A 173 -12.70 -13.99 14.57
N MET A 174 -12.95 -13.12 13.59
CA MET A 174 -11.93 -12.67 12.63
C MET A 174 -10.70 -12.08 13.34
N VAL A 175 -10.90 -11.35 14.45
CA VAL A 175 -9.81 -10.74 15.20
C VAL A 175 -9.03 -11.76 16.03
N GLU A 176 -9.72 -12.73 16.63
CA GLU A 176 -9.12 -13.76 17.47
C GLU A 176 -8.32 -14.79 16.66
N GLU A 177 -8.84 -15.20 15.49
CA GLU A 177 -8.26 -16.27 14.68
C GLU A 177 -7.15 -15.77 13.75
N PHE A 178 -6.91 -14.47 13.66
CA PHE A 178 -5.92 -13.94 12.72
C PHE A 178 -4.49 -14.37 13.11
N PRO A 179 -3.69 -14.93 12.17
CA PRO A 179 -3.87 -14.94 10.72
C PRO A 179 -4.52 -16.21 10.12
N GLN A 180 -4.91 -17.18 10.93
CA GLN A 180 -5.30 -18.53 10.49
C GLN A 180 -6.77 -18.64 10.04
N GLY A 181 -7.65 -17.70 10.43
CA GLY A 181 -9.09 -17.71 10.12
C GLY A 181 -9.51 -17.05 8.80
N LEU A 182 -8.59 -16.47 8.02
CA LEU A 182 -8.89 -15.95 6.69
C LEU A 182 -8.51 -16.99 5.64
N ALA A 183 -9.43 -17.92 5.37
CA ALA A 183 -9.44 -18.53 4.05
C ALA A 183 -9.53 -17.38 3.04
N CYS A 184 -8.57 -17.31 2.11
CA CYS A 184 -8.46 -16.28 1.05
C CYS A 184 -9.73 -16.23 0.18
N TYR A 185 -10.81 -15.65 0.67
CA TYR A 185 -11.97 -15.29 -0.13
C TYR A 185 -11.57 -14.02 -0.92
N ARG A 186 -10.94 -14.26 -2.08
CA ARG A 186 -10.16 -13.33 -2.92
C ARG A 186 -8.78 -12.97 -2.33
N PRO A 187 -7.73 -12.91 -3.16
CA PRO A 187 -6.32 -12.87 -2.70
C PRO A 187 -5.89 -11.54 -2.05
N LEU A 188 -6.80 -10.70 -1.57
CA LEU A 188 -6.50 -9.35 -1.09
C LEU A 188 -5.83 -9.31 0.29
N PHE A 189 -5.92 -10.36 1.12
CA PHE A 189 -5.37 -10.34 2.47
C PHE A 189 -4.45 -11.51 2.75
N CYS A 190 -3.13 -11.32 2.58
CA CYS A 190 -2.10 -11.83 3.52
C CYS A 190 -0.65 -11.54 3.09
N HIS A 191 0.10 -10.78 3.92
CA HIS A 191 1.28 -11.25 4.68
C HIS A 191 1.92 -10.08 5.46
N CYS A 192 1.92 -10.14 6.80
CA CYS A 192 2.82 -9.33 7.64
C CYS A 192 3.14 -10.07 8.94
N LYS A 193 4.41 -10.50 9.09
CA LYS A 193 4.96 -11.05 10.34
C LYS A 193 5.65 -9.94 11.12
N ARG A 194 5.02 -9.43 12.19
CA ARG A 194 5.57 -9.18 13.56
C ARG A 194 4.64 -8.29 14.41
N THR A 195 4.43 -8.77 15.65
CA THR A 195 3.93 -8.15 16.90
C THR A 195 2.51 -7.50 17.00
N CYS A 196 1.76 -7.97 18.01
CA CYS A 196 0.39 -7.63 18.46
C CYS A 196 -0.81 -8.10 17.61
N SER A 197 -1.70 -8.86 18.25
CA SER A 197 -2.86 -9.58 17.69
C SER A 197 -3.92 -8.65 17.08
N PHE A 198 -4.13 -7.47 17.65
CA PHE A 198 -5.10 -6.50 17.12
C PHE A 198 -4.58 -5.68 15.92
N CYS A 199 -3.26 -5.47 15.86
CA CYS A 199 -2.64 -4.77 14.75
C CYS A 199 -2.86 -5.55 13.45
N ARG A 200 -2.84 -6.88 13.53
CA ARG A 200 -2.60 -7.78 12.41
C ARG A 200 -3.76 -7.93 11.41
N VAL A 201 -5.00 -7.90 11.90
CA VAL A 201 -6.23 -8.18 11.14
C VAL A 201 -6.43 -7.20 9.99
N TRP A 202 -6.28 -5.91 10.30
CA TRP A 202 -6.39 -4.83 9.31
C TRP A 202 -5.08 -4.14 9.00
N SER A 203 -3.97 -4.45 9.71
CA SER A 203 -2.65 -4.09 9.18
C SER A 203 -2.35 -4.92 7.94
N GLY A 204 -2.66 -6.21 7.91
CA GLY A 204 -2.50 -6.99 6.68
C GLY A 204 -3.30 -6.41 5.52
N ALA A 205 -4.51 -5.91 5.83
CA ALA A 205 -5.47 -5.40 4.87
C ALA A 205 -5.25 -3.98 4.37
N MET A 206 -4.68 -3.11 5.21
CA MET A 206 -4.59 -1.68 4.91
C MET A 206 -3.33 -1.01 5.48
N SER A 207 -2.39 -1.72 6.14
CA SER A 207 -1.21 -1.04 6.75
C SER A 207 -0.09 -0.70 5.80
N LYS A 208 -0.13 -1.14 4.56
CA LYS A 208 0.92 -0.80 3.59
C LYS A 208 0.24 -0.38 2.32
N LEU A 209 0.22 0.94 2.15
CA LEU A 209 -0.42 1.64 1.07
C LEU A 209 0.16 1.13 -0.25
N PHE A 210 -0.63 0.36 -1.00
CA PHE A 210 -0.39 0.08 -2.42
C PHE A 210 -1.64 0.50 -3.14
N VAL A 211 -1.47 1.46 -4.02
CA VAL A 211 -2.53 2.23 -4.64
C VAL A 211 -2.51 1.92 -6.12
N TRP A 212 -3.62 1.43 -6.68
CA TRP A 212 -3.79 1.37 -8.11
C TRP A 212 -5.23 1.50 -8.55
N ILE A 213 -5.43 2.25 -9.64
CA ILE A 213 -6.70 2.35 -10.34
C ILE A 213 -6.39 2.37 -11.82
N LEU A 214 -6.73 1.27 -12.49
CA LEU A 214 -6.79 1.22 -13.95
C LEU A 214 -8.17 1.73 -14.36
N LEU A 215 -8.19 2.82 -15.12
CA LEU A 215 -9.36 3.25 -15.88
C LEU A 215 -9.20 2.66 -17.28
N TYR A 216 -10.10 1.72 -17.63
CA TYR A 216 -10.31 1.30 -19.01
C TYR A 216 -11.37 2.21 -19.65
#